data_AF-A0A928FCW2-F1
#
_entry.id   AF-A0A928FCW2-F1
#
_cell.length_a   1.000
_cell.length_b   1.000
_cell.length_c   1.000
_cell.angle_alpha   90.00
_cell.angle_beta   90.00
_cell.angle_gamma   90.00
#
_symmetry.space_group_name_H-M   'P 1'
#
loop_
_entity.id
_entity.type
_entity.pdbx_description
1 polymer ?
#
loop_
_entity_poly.entity_id
_entity_poly.type
_entity_poly.pdbx_seq_one_letter_code
_entity_poly.pdbx_strand_id
1 'polypeptide(L)'
;MRTTSFAPIRDAISTSYSRPLSLCQHKCAKNIDCAGKLCYYLLKGKGGDLMLFAVDIGNTEVHCAVFEGDNMRHSFRVGADERRTSHEYALTFSNMLSMLGCKSDEIDGAIIGSVAPSVTDRIREAVVLFAKTEPLTVGPGIKTGFPIKLDDPSQLGADLAANAAAVISEGVSPAVIIDFGTATTVSLIGKGCEFLGCSIMPGVQMSLDALNSTELLPGVWAENKVDLLGKNTVSAMLSGVIRGSAAAVHAAAESFAKKAGAKNAPLYVTGGFAPLMLPYMDEKCIHRPHLTLEGLAAIYRKNTK
;
A
#
# COMPACT_ATOMS: atom_id res chain seq x y z
N MET A 1 -27.57 -34.96 -49.13
CA MET A 1 -27.17 -33.81 -48.30
C MET A 1 -27.66 -34.05 -46.88
N ARG A 2 -26.70 -34.31 -45.97
CA ARG A 2 -26.77 -34.43 -44.49
C ARG A 2 -28.01 -35.08 -43.85
N THR A 3 -27.93 -36.38 -43.66
CA THR A 3 -28.30 -37.12 -42.43
C THR A 3 -27.07 -37.09 -41.49
N THR A 4 -27.05 -37.18 -40.16
CA THR A 4 -27.80 -37.95 -39.14
C THR A 4 -27.54 -37.36 -37.74
N SER A 5 -28.47 -37.57 -36.81
CA SER A 5 -28.33 -37.50 -35.34
C SER A 5 -27.32 -38.52 -34.82
N PHE A 6 -26.61 -38.24 -33.70
CA PHE A 6 -26.29 -39.18 -32.60
C PHE A 6 -25.56 -38.47 -31.44
N ALA A 7 -26.00 -38.72 -30.20
CA ALA A 7 -25.19 -38.73 -28.97
C ALA A 7 -25.07 -40.20 -28.52
N PRO A 8 -24.31 -40.62 -27.48
CA PRO A 8 -23.19 -40.01 -26.73
C PRO A 8 -21.92 -40.93 -26.75
N ILE A 9 -20.76 -40.48 -26.24
CA ILE A 9 -19.60 -41.37 -25.97
C ILE A 9 -19.01 -41.10 -24.59
N ARG A 10 -18.93 -42.18 -23.81
CA ARG A 10 -18.11 -42.37 -22.61
C ARG A 10 -16.74 -42.93 -23.02
N ASP A 11 -15.76 -42.62 -22.16
CA ASP A 11 -14.52 -43.35 -21.87
C ASP A 11 -13.15 -42.88 -22.42
N ALA A 12 -12.25 -42.72 -21.43
CA ALA A 12 -10.82 -43.01 -21.38
C ALA A 12 -9.81 -42.07 -22.08
N ILE A 13 -8.95 -41.41 -21.29
CA ILE A 13 -7.58 -41.88 -20.98
C ILE A 13 -6.93 -40.94 -19.95
N SER A 14 -6.31 -41.59 -18.97
CA SER A 14 -5.42 -41.09 -17.93
C SER A 14 -4.21 -40.31 -18.44
N THR A 15 -3.77 -39.27 -17.71
CA THR A 15 -2.36 -39.13 -17.31
C THR A 15 -2.23 -38.24 -16.08
N SER A 16 -1.74 -38.88 -15.03
CA SER A 16 -1.20 -38.37 -13.78
C SER A 16 0.00 -37.45 -13.97
N TYR A 17 0.12 -36.40 -13.16
CA TYR A 17 1.40 -36.02 -12.54
C TYR A 17 1.16 -35.44 -11.15
N SER A 18 1.07 -36.34 -10.18
CA SER A 18 1.50 -36.12 -8.80
C SER A 18 2.98 -36.44 -8.71
N ARG A 19 3.85 -35.50 -8.29
CA ARG A 19 5.08 -35.78 -7.51
C ARG A 19 5.66 -34.51 -6.87
N PRO A 20 6.44 -34.66 -5.79
CA PRO A 20 6.46 -33.76 -4.64
C PRO A 20 7.76 -32.95 -4.55
N LEU A 21 7.73 -31.83 -3.81
CA LEU A 21 8.93 -31.23 -3.24
C LEU A 21 8.99 -31.55 -1.75
N SER A 22 9.69 -32.63 -1.48
CA SER A 22 10.23 -33.02 -0.19
C SER A 22 11.51 -32.24 0.15
N LEU A 23 11.81 -32.17 1.45
CA LEU A 23 13.10 -31.82 2.07
C LEU A 23 13.51 -30.33 2.14
N CYS A 24 13.12 -29.68 3.24
CA CYS A 24 14.12 -29.11 4.16
C CYS A 24 13.54 -29.05 5.58
N GLN A 25 13.30 -30.23 6.18
CA GLN A 25 13.18 -30.34 7.63
C GLN A 25 14.59 -30.59 8.18
N HIS A 26 15.14 -29.65 8.94
CA HIS A 26 16.04 -29.95 10.05
C HIS A 26 16.11 -28.75 11.01
N LYS A 27 15.72 -29.02 12.27
CA LYS A 27 16.01 -28.27 13.51
C LYS A 27 15.31 -26.91 13.72
N CYS A 28 14.18 -26.94 14.43
CA CYS A 28 14.09 -26.36 15.78
C CYS A 28 12.71 -26.67 16.39
N ALA A 29 12.58 -27.84 17.00
CA ALA A 29 11.53 -28.10 17.97
C ALA A 29 12.05 -27.63 19.34
N LYS A 30 11.46 -26.55 19.87
CA LYS A 30 11.31 -26.21 21.31
C LYS A 30 10.76 -24.79 21.41
N ASN A 31 9.46 -24.66 21.59
CA ASN A 31 8.89 -24.00 22.77
C ASN A 31 7.35 -24.07 22.73
N ILE A 32 6.83 -24.52 23.86
CA ILE A 32 5.43 -24.66 24.22
C ILE A 32 4.90 -23.25 24.48
N ASP A 33 4.24 -22.66 23.48
CA ASP A 33 3.28 -21.55 23.68
C ASP A 33 2.24 -21.43 22.53
N CYS A 34 2.18 -22.42 21.62
CA CYS A 34 1.30 -22.37 20.44
C CYS A 34 -0.17 -22.73 20.70
N ALA A 35 -0.55 -23.10 21.93
CA ALA A 35 -1.89 -23.63 22.19
C ALA A 35 -3.01 -22.58 22.05
N GLY A 36 -2.72 -21.29 22.26
CA GLY A 36 -3.71 -20.21 22.10
C GLY A 36 -3.97 -19.83 20.63
N LYS A 37 -2.92 -19.76 19.80
CA LYS A 37 -3.02 -19.33 18.38
C LYS A 37 -3.57 -20.42 17.46
N LEU A 38 -3.29 -21.69 17.75
CA LEU A 38 -3.80 -22.81 16.96
C LEU A 38 -5.32 -23.01 17.14
N CYS A 39 -5.84 -22.69 18.33
CA CYS A 39 -7.27 -22.79 18.63
C CYS A 39 -8.13 -21.77 17.85
N TYR A 40 -7.60 -20.58 17.55
CA TYR A 40 -8.33 -19.60 16.73
C TYR A 40 -8.55 -20.10 15.30
N TYR A 41 -7.52 -20.70 14.69
CA TYR A 41 -7.59 -21.22 13.32
C TYR A 41 -8.45 -22.49 13.19
N LEU A 42 -8.53 -23.32 14.23
CA LEU A 42 -9.31 -24.56 14.19
C LEU A 42 -10.81 -24.35 14.44
N LEU A 43 -11.23 -23.19 14.97
CA LEU A 43 -12.64 -22.90 15.25
C LEU A 43 -13.36 -22.18 14.10
N LYS A 44 -12.66 -21.58 13.13
CA LYS A 44 -13.28 -21.14 11.87
C LYS A 44 -13.23 -22.26 10.82
N GLY A 45 -14.09 -23.26 11.03
CA GLY A 45 -14.46 -24.21 9.99
C GLY A 45 -15.35 -23.54 8.92
N LYS A 46 -14.76 -22.80 7.98
CA LYS A 46 -15.29 -22.56 6.63
C LYS A 46 -14.10 -22.39 5.69
N GLY A 47 -14.07 -23.15 4.59
CA GLY A 47 -13.06 -23.01 3.54
C GLY A 47 -13.21 -21.73 2.74
N GLY A 48 -13.15 -20.57 3.41
CA GLY A 48 -13.06 -19.24 2.83
C GLY A 48 -11.65 -18.69 2.97
N ASP A 49 -11.27 -17.81 2.05
CA ASP A 49 -10.00 -17.12 2.12
C ASP A 49 -9.96 -16.16 3.34
N LEU A 50 -8.76 -15.99 3.92
CA LEU A 50 -8.52 -15.12 5.07
C LEU A 50 -8.98 -13.69 4.80
N MET A 51 -9.77 -13.12 5.70
CA MET A 51 -10.20 -11.71 5.63
C MET A 51 -9.26 -10.82 6.44
N LEU A 52 -8.53 -9.94 5.76
CA LEU A 52 -7.54 -9.03 6.36
C LEU A 52 -8.02 -7.58 6.32
N PHE A 53 -7.96 -6.90 7.47
CA PHE A 53 -8.13 -5.45 7.56
C PHE A 53 -6.77 -4.74 7.56
N ALA A 54 -6.42 -4.07 6.46
CA ALA A 54 -5.19 -3.30 6.34
C ALA A 54 -5.47 -1.82 6.58
N VAL A 55 -4.63 -1.17 7.38
CA VAL A 55 -4.77 0.24 7.76
C VAL A 55 -3.45 0.96 7.52
N ASP A 56 -3.47 1.95 6.64
CA ASP A 56 -2.38 2.89 6.39
C ASP A 56 -2.72 4.23 7.06
N ILE A 57 -1.97 4.58 8.09
CA ILE A 57 -2.20 5.75 8.93
C ILE A 57 -1.23 6.86 8.50
N GLY A 58 -1.72 7.77 7.67
CA GLY A 58 -1.04 9.00 7.29
C GLY A 58 -1.36 10.16 8.22
N ASN A 59 -0.63 11.27 8.05
CA ASN A 59 -0.80 12.48 8.87
C ASN A 59 -2.13 13.21 8.63
N THR A 60 -2.68 13.10 7.41
CA THR A 60 -3.93 13.79 7.03
C THR A 60 -5.11 12.82 6.95
N GLU A 61 -4.86 11.60 6.50
CA GLU A 61 -5.89 10.59 6.26
C GLU A 61 -5.42 9.21 6.73
N VAL A 62 -6.39 8.39 7.11
CA VAL A 62 -6.23 6.95 7.33
C VAL A 62 -6.91 6.23 6.19
N HIS A 63 -6.15 5.46 5.42
CA HIS A 63 -6.64 4.66 4.31
C HIS A 63 -6.77 3.21 4.78
N CYS A 64 -7.95 2.63 4.61
CA CYS A 64 -8.26 1.28 5.04
C CYS A 64 -8.63 0.42 3.83
N ALA A 65 -8.35 -0.88 3.91
CA ALA A 65 -8.89 -1.87 2.99
C ALA A 65 -9.23 -3.19 3.68
N VAL A 66 -10.19 -3.88 3.09
CA VAL A 66 -10.52 -5.27 3.39
C VAL A 66 -10.03 -6.14 2.24
N PHE A 67 -9.20 -7.11 2.54
CA PHE A 67 -8.74 -8.12 1.61
C PHE A 67 -9.41 -9.46 1.92
N GLU A 68 -9.80 -10.18 0.88
CA GLU A 68 -10.13 -11.60 0.93
C GLU A 68 -9.02 -12.36 0.17
N GLY A 69 -8.20 -13.11 0.90
CA GLY A 69 -7.02 -13.73 0.32
C GLY A 69 -6.06 -12.69 -0.24
N ASP A 70 -5.83 -12.72 -1.56
CA ASP A 70 -5.02 -11.74 -2.29
C ASP A 70 -5.83 -10.57 -2.88
N ASN A 71 -7.17 -10.66 -2.87
CA ASN A 71 -8.03 -9.69 -3.54
C ASN A 71 -8.48 -8.59 -2.58
N MET A 72 -8.27 -7.33 -2.94
CA MET A 72 -8.90 -6.21 -2.25
C MET A 72 -10.39 -6.17 -2.58
N ARG A 73 -11.26 -6.36 -1.60
CA ARG A 73 -12.71 -6.25 -1.78
C ARG A 73 -13.16 -4.78 -1.77
N HIS A 74 -12.69 -4.04 -0.77
CA HIS A 74 -13.06 -2.64 -0.59
C HIS A 74 -11.91 -1.84 -0.01
N SER A 75 -11.90 -0.54 -0.30
CA SER A 75 -11.07 0.45 0.38
C SER A 75 -11.88 1.69 0.71
N PHE A 76 -11.48 2.39 1.76
CA PHE A 76 -12.10 3.65 2.17
C PHE A 76 -11.12 4.51 2.95
N ARG A 77 -11.39 5.82 3.02
CA ARG A 77 -10.57 6.79 3.74
C ARG A 77 -11.35 7.44 4.86
N VAL A 78 -10.68 7.77 5.95
CA VAL A 78 -11.20 8.60 7.04
C VAL A 78 -10.15 9.65 7.41
N GLY A 79 -10.58 10.82 7.89
CA GLY A 79 -9.62 11.83 8.35
C GLY A 79 -8.81 11.35 9.57
N ALA A 80 -7.51 11.64 9.57
CA ALA A 80 -6.65 11.45 10.73
C ALA A 80 -6.82 12.64 11.68
N ASP A 81 -7.69 12.50 12.68
CA ASP A 81 -8.00 13.53 13.67
C ASP A 81 -7.51 13.11 15.05
N GLU A 82 -6.56 13.87 15.59
CA GLU A 82 -5.98 13.67 16.93
C GLU A 82 -6.95 13.99 18.08
N ARG A 83 -8.17 14.46 17.77
CA ARG A 83 -9.23 14.68 18.77
C ARG A 83 -10.15 13.47 18.87
N ARG A 84 -10.16 12.58 17.87
CA ARG A 84 -10.97 11.35 17.90
C ARG A 84 -10.40 10.34 18.87
N THR A 85 -11.28 9.73 19.65
CA THR A 85 -11.03 8.62 20.56
C THR A 85 -10.97 7.28 19.80
N SER A 86 -10.44 6.23 20.44
CA SER A 86 -10.46 4.87 19.87
C SER A 86 -11.87 4.34 19.61
N HIS A 87 -12.85 4.75 20.42
CA HIS A 87 -14.26 4.39 20.24
C HIS A 87 -14.88 5.06 19.00
N GLU A 88 -14.59 6.34 18.76
CA GLU A 88 -15.06 7.05 17.57
C GLU A 88 -14.46 6.45 16.29
N TYR A 89 -13.17 6.08 16.30
CA TYR A 89 -12.56 5.35 15.19
C TYR A 89 -13.19 3.97 15.00
N ALA A 90 -13.41 3.21 16.08
CA ALA A 90 -14.03 1.88 16.01
C ALA A 90 -15.44 1.93 15.42
N LEU A 91 -16.25 2.90 15.86
CA LEU A 91 -17.59 3.14 15.32
C LEU A 91 -17.52 3.53 13.84
N THR A 92 -16.59 4.41 13.48
CA THR A 92 -16.40 4.84 12.08
C THR A 92 -16.04 3.63 11.21
N PHE A 93 -15.07 2.81 11.61
CA PHE A 93 -14.67 1.62 10.85
C PHE A 93 -15.80 0.61 10.74
N SER A 94 -16.50 0.32 11.85
CA SER A 94 -17.64 -0.60 11.86
C SER A 94 -18.75 -0.13 10.91
N ASN A 95 -19.07 1.17 10.91
CA ASN A 95 -20.09 1.72 10.04
C ASN A 95 -19.67 1.67 8.56
N MET A 96 -18.41 2.01 8.25
CA MET A 96 -17.90 1.95 6.88
C MET A 96 -17.91 0.50 6.35
N LEU A 97 -17.47 -0.47 7.15
CA LEU A 97 -17.55 -1.88 6.78
C LEU A 97 -18.98 -2.34 6.54
N SER A 98 -19.90 -1.97 7.46
CA SER A 98 -21.31 -2.31 7.31
C SER A 98 -21.92 -1.70 6.04
N MET A 99 -21.58 -0.46 5.69
CA MET A 99 -22.02 0.19 4.44
C MET A 99 -21.50 -0.53 3.19
N LEU A 100 -20.29 -1.12 3.28
CA LEU A 100 -19.66 -1.90 2.22
C LEU A 100 -20.13 -3.38 2.21
N GLY A 101 -21.08 -3.74 3.08
CA GLY A 101 -21.60 -5.11 3.16
C GLY A 101 -20.64 -6.11 3.82
N CYS A 102 -19.61 -5.64 4.51
CA CYS A 102 -18.68 -6.47 5.29
C CYS A 102 -19.02 -6.40 6.78
N LYS A 103 -18.97 -7.53 7.47
CA LYS A 103 -19.16 -7.54 8.92
C LYS A 103 -17.82 -7.61 9.65
N SER A 104 -17.77 -7.02 10.84
CA SER A 104 -16.53 -6.99 11.61
C SER A 104 -16.08 -8.37 12.12
N ASP A 105 -17.02 -9.29 12.33
CA ASP A 105 -16.77 -10.68 12.73
C ASP A 105 -16.20 -11.55 11.59
N GLU A 106 -16.26 -11.05 10.35
CA GLU A 106 -15.60 -11.67 9.20
C GLU A 106 -14.10 -11.41 9.19
N ILE A 107 -13.60 -10.33 9.83
CA ILE A 107 -12.17 -10.00 9.86
C ILE A 107 -11.39 -11.03 10.68
N ASP A 108 -10.43 -11.69 10.05
CA ASP A 108 -9.59 -12.74 10.67
C ASP A 108 -8.25 -12.21 11.17
N GLY A 109 -7.80 -11.08 10.63
CA GLY A 109 -6.54 -10.45 10.99
C GLY A 109 -6.50 -8.99 10.60
N ALA A 110 -5.54 -8.26 11.18
CA ALA A 110 -5.33 -6.86 10.85
C ALA A 110 -3.84 -6.51 10.75
N ILE A 111 -3.53 -5.50 9.95
CA ILE A 111 -2.20 -4.89 9.88
C ILE A 111 -2.30 -3.37 9.84
N ILE A 112 -1.38 -2.69 10.51
CA ILE A 112 -1.25 -1.25 10.59
C ILE A 112 0.14 -0.83 10.09
N GLY A 113 0.19 0.04 9.08
CA GLY A 113 1.34 0.90 8.82
C GLY A 113 1.03 2.31 9.31
N SER A 114 2.00 2.98 9.95
CA SER A 114 1.77 4.34 10.44
C SER A 114 3.00 5.23 10.29
N VAL A 115 2.74 6.45 9.85
CA VAL A 115 3.67 7.59 9.89
C VAL A 115 3.12 8.75 10.73
N ALA A 116 1.98 8.56 11.41
CA ALA A 116 1.30 9.56 12.24
C ALA A 116 1.17 9.08 13.69
N PRO A 117 2.24 9.21 14.51
CA PRO A 117 2.26 8.69 15.88
C PRO A 117 1.16 9.27 16.80
N SER A 118 0.65 10.47 16.49
CA SER A 118 -0.41 11.14 17.28
C SER A 118 -1.73 10.36 17.33
N VAL A 119 -2.02 9.52 16.33
CA VAL A 119 -3.28 8.76 16.23
C VAL A 119 -3.09 7.24 16.25
N THR A 120 -1.84 6.74 16.10
CA THR A 120 -1.54 5.31 15.95
C THR A 120 -2.14 4.45 17.06
N ASP A 121 -1.87 4.76 18.33
CA ASP A 121 -2.34 3.91 19.44
C ASP A 121 -3.87 3.86 19.52
N ARG A 122 -4.54 4.98 19.24
CA ARG A 122 -6.00 5.05 19.25
C ARG A 122 -6.62 4.24 18.12
N ILE A 123 -6.00 4.25 16.94
CA ILE A 123 -6.45 3.43 15.81
C ILE A 123 -6.16 1.95 16.06
N ARG A 124 -5.02 1.62 16.68
CA ARG A 124 -4.73 0.24 17.11
C ARG A 124 -5.81 -0.27 18.06
N GLU A 125 -6.12 0.48 19.11
CA GLU A 125 -7.21 0.16 20.03
C GLU A 125 -8.56 0.05 19.32
N ALA A 126 -8.86 0.95 18.38
CA ALA A 126 -10.09 0.90 17.60
C ALA A 126 -10.23 -0.41 16.83
N VAL A 127 -9.15 -0.87 16.17
CA VAL A 127 -9.12 -2.15 15.46
C VAL A 127 -9.40 -3.32 16.40
N VAL A 128 -8.77 -3.33 17.59
CA VAL A 128 -9.04 -4.36 18.61
C VAL A 128 -10.52 -4.33 19.05
N LEU A 129 -11.08 -3.15 19.29
CA LEU A 129 -12.47 -2.98 19.74
C LEU A 129 -13.49 -3.51 18.72
N PHE A 130 -13.34 -3.19 17.44
CA PHE A 130 -14.35 -3.55 16.43
C PHE A 130 -14.12 -4.94 15.81
N ALA A 131 -12.85 -5.29 15.50
CA ALA A 131 -12.49 -6.52 14.80
C ALA A 131 -12.10 -7.67 15.75
N LYS A 132 -11.93 -7.39 17.06
CA LYS A 132 -11.54 -8.38 18.08
C LYS A 132 -10.26 -9.15 17.74
N THR A 133 -9.36 -8.52 16.98
CA THR A 133 -8.05 -9.06 16.63
C THR A 133 -6.97 -8.05 16.97
N GLU A 134 -5.82 -8.55 17.42
CA GLU A 134 -4.62 -7.72 17.57
C GLU A 134 -4.00 -7.47 16.20
N PRO A 135 -3.83 -6.20 15.78
CA PRO A 135 -3.20 -5.89 14.51
C PRO A 135 -1.68 -6.09 14.58
N LEU A 136 -1.09 -6.61 13.50
CA LEU A 136 0.36 -6.48 13.29
C LEU A 136 0.70 -5.01 13.02
N THR A 137 1.74 -4.48 13.63
CA THR A 137 2.22 -3.12 13.32
C THR A 137 3.53 -3.19 12.56
N VAL A 138 3.59 -2.52 11.40
CA VAL A 138 4.83 -2.39 10.62
C VAL A 138 5.81 -1.51 11.39
N GLY A 139 6.98 -2.06 11.69
CA GLY A 139 8.04 -1.38 12.42
C GLY A 139 9.28 -2.28 12.55
N PRO A 140 10.30 -1.85 13.33
CA PRO A 140 11.54 -2.61 13.50
C PRO A 140 11.29 -4.06 13.92
N GLY A 141 11.90 -5.00 13.20
CA GLY A 141 11.79 -6.44 13.45
C GLY A 141 10.70 -7.17 12.65
N ILE A 142 9.80 -6.46 11.94
CA ILE A 142 8.83 -7.10 11.05
C ILE A 142 9.51 -7.70 9.82
N LYS A 143 9.05 -8.86 9.35
CA LYS A 143 9.54 -9.44 8.09
C LYS A 143 8.93 -8.69 6.90
N THR A 144 9.64 -7.71 6.37
CA THR A 144 9.23 -6.95 5.17
C THR A 144 9.26 -7.79 3.90
N GLY A 145 10.15 -8.78 3.84
CA GLY A 145 10.31 -9.66 2.69
C GLY A 145 11.34 -9.20 1.67
N PHE A 146 12.12 -8.16 1.99
CA PHE A 146 13.19 -7.64 1.16
C PHE A 146 14.33 -7.05 2.02
N PRO A 147 15.57 -6.98 1.51
CA PRO A 147 16.66 -6.32 2.23
C PRO A 147 16.50 -4.80 2.26
N ILE A 148 16.76 -4.18 3.41
CA ILE A 148 16.79 -2.72 3.58
C ILE A 148 18.26 -2.28 3.60
N LYS A 149 18.67 -1.42 2.67
CA LYS A 149 20.05 -0.92 2.51
C LYS A 149 20.17 0.56 2.90
N LEU A 150 19.53 0.92 4.00
CA LEU A 150 19.72 2.22 4.66
C LEU A 150 20.85 2.15 5.67
N ASP A 151 21.42 3.30 6.01
CA ASP A 151 22.41 3.41 7.09
C ASP A 151 21.82 2.93 8.42
N ASP A 152 20.57 3.30 8.68
CA ASP A 152 19.76 2.79 9.77
C ASP A 152 18.44 2.18 9.24
N PRO A 153 18.35 0.84 9.13
CA PRO A 153 17.14 0.16 8.67
C PRO A 153 15.90 0.42 9.52
N SER A 154 16.06 0.82 10.79
CA SER A 154 14.93 1.07 11.70
C SER A 154 14.17 2.37 11.39
N GLN A 155 14.79 3.27 10.60
CA GLN A 155 14.20 4.55 10.20
C GLN A 155 13.34 4.46 8.93
N LEU A 156 13.21 3.28 8.32
CA LEU A 156 12.34 3.12 7.17
C LEU A 156 10.87 3.32 7.58
N GLY A 157 10.23 4.34 6.99
CA GLY A 157 8.79 4.58 7.17
C GLY A 157 7.94 3.38 6.78
N ALA A 158 6.86 3.14 7.52
CA ALA A 158 5.97 2.00 7.29
C ALA A 158 5.31 2.01 5.91
N ASP A 159 4.97 3.22 5.42
CA ASP A 159 4.45 3.49 4.09
C ASP A 159 5.45 3.14 2.98
N LEU A 160 6.70 3.58 3.11
CA LEU A 160 7.79 3.26 2.18
C LEU A 160 8.08 1.76 2.17
N ALA A 161 8.08 1.12 3.34
CA ALA A 161 8.26 -0.31 3.45
C ALA A 161 7.13 -1.09 2.77
N ALA A 162 5.88 -0.66 2.96
CA ALA A 162 4.71 -1.26 2.34
C ALA A 162 4.74 -1.08 0.81
N ASN A 163 4.96 0.15 0.33
CA ASN A 163 5.09 0.44 -1.10
C ASN A 163 6.14 -0.45 -1.78
N ALA A 164 7.31 -0.62 -1.15
CA ALA A 164 8.35 -1.51 -1.65
C ALA A 164 7.93 -2.99 -1.60
N ALA A 165 7.26 -3.43 -0.51
CA ALA A 165 6.75 -4.79 -0.38
C ALA A 165 5.77 -5.15 -1.50
N ALA A 166 4.88 -4.21 -1.87
CA ALA A 166 3.90 -4.41 -2.94
C ALA A 166 4.59 -4.72 -4.28
N VAL A 167 5.48 -3.82 -4.72
CA VAL A 167 6.21 -3.96 -6.00
C VAL A 167 7.08 -5.22 -6.02
N ILE A 168 7.81 -5.49 -4.94
CA ILE A 168 8.69 -6.66 -4.86
C ILE A 168 7.88 -7.96 -4.83
N SER A 169 6.70 -7.97 -4.21
CA SER A 169 5.84 -9.16 -4.17
C SER A 169 5.31 -9.58 -5.54
N GLU A 170 5.27 -8.65 -6.50
CA GLU A 170 4.93 -8.90 -7.91
C GLU A 170 6.13 -9.44 -8.72
N GLY A 171 7.30 -9.61 -8.09
CA GLY A 171 8.52 -10.05 -8.75
C GLY A 171 9.19 -8.94 -9.56
N VAL A 172 8.88 -7.67 -9.28
CA VAL A 172 9.39 -6.53 -10.05
C VAL A 172 10.62 -5.92 -9.36
N SER A 173 11.73 -5.89 -10.10
CA SER A 173 13.01 -5.34 -9.66
C SER A 173 13.95 -5.18 -10.87
N PRO A 174 14.73 -4.07 -10.97
CA PRO A 174 14.64 -2.87 -10.16
C PRO A 174 13.41 -2.03 -10.52
N ALA A 175 12.99 -1.14 -9.63
CA ALA A 175 11.84 -0.26 -9.85
C ALA A 175 12.01 1.08 -9.12
N VAL A 176 11.30 2.10 -9.58
CA VAL A 176 11.17 3.37 -8.87
C VAL A 176 9.73 3.54 -8.43
N ILE A 177 9.52 3.95 -7.19
CA ILE A 177 8.18 4.23 -6.64
C ILE A 177 8.11 5.72 -6.33
N ILE A 178 7.06 6.37 -6.83
CA ILE A 178 6.75 7.78 -6.59
C ILE A 178 5.44 7.81 -5.79
N ASP A 179 5.48 8.42 -4.61
CA ASP A 179 4.30 8.60 -3.76
C ASP A 179 3.99 10.09 -3.63
N PHE A 180 2.86 10.53 -4.19
CA PHE A 180 2.34 11.89 -4.07
C PHE A 180 1.39 12.01 -2.87
N GLY A 181 1.93 11.85 -1.66
CA GLY A 181 1.23 12.00 -0.39
C GLY A 181 1.33 13.40 0.20
N THR A 182 1.26 13.49 1.53
CA THR A 182 1.54 14.74 2.29
C THR A 182 2.93 15.28 1.93
N ALA A 183 3.93 14.41 1.92
CA ALA A 183 5.21 14.66 1.25
C ALA A 183 5.25 13.87 -0.07
N THR A 184 5.99 14.38 -1.03
CA THR A 184 6.29 13.61 -2.25
C THR A 184 7.55 12.80 -2.02
N THR A 185 7.50 11.48 -2.23
CA THR A 185 8.68 10.63 -2.12
C THR A 185 9.01 9.97 -3.46
N VAL A 186 10.29 9.77 -3.73
CA VAL A 186 10.79 8.96 -4.84
C VAL A 186 11.73 7.91 -4.25
N SER A 187 11.39 6.64 -4.36
CA SER A 187 12.08 5.51 -3.73
C SER A 187 12.67 4.56 -4.78
N LEU A 188 13.81 3.95 -4.47
CA LEU A 188 14.51 3.04 -5.37
C LEU A 188 14.55 1.60 -4.84
N ILE A 189 14.05 0.67 -5.65
CA ILE A 189 14.27 -0.77 -5.51
C ILE A 189 15.43 -1.17 -6.43
N GLY A 190 16.48 -1.72 -5.86
CA GLY A 190 17.66 -2.23 -6.56
C GLY A 190 17.47 -3.63 -7.14
N LYS A 191 18.42 -4.10 -7.96
CA LYS A 191 18.30 -5.36 -8.74
C LYS A 191 18.17 -6.62 -7.89
N GLY A 192 18.73 -6.64 -6.68
CA GLY A 192 18.58 -7.76 -5.74
C GLY A 192 17.29 -7.69 -4.90
N CYS A 193 16.30 -6.92 -5.36
CA CYS A 193 15.06 -6.63 -4.64
C CYS A 193 15.32 -5.93 -3.30
N GLU A 194 16.38 -5.12 -3.19
CA GLU A 194 16.66 -4.32 -2.00
C GLU A 194 16.06 -2.92 -2.07
N PHE A 195 15.60 -2.40 -0.93
CA PHE A 195 15.28 -0.98 -0.79
C PHE A 195 16.57 -0.18 -0.63
N LEU A 196 16.90 0.66 -1.61
CA LEU A 196 18.16 1.40 -1.66
C LEU A 196 18.10 2.81 -1.06
N GLY A 197 16.90 3.34 -0.82
CA GLY A 197 16.70 4.69 -0.31
C GLY A 197 15.62 5.46 -1.05
N CYS A 198 15.40 6.69 -0.62
CA CYS A 198 14.45 7.61 -1.22
C CYS A 198 14.93 9.06 -1.17
N SER A 199 14.31 9.92 -1.97
CA SER A 199 14.31 11.37 -1.78
C SER A 199 12.93 11.82 -1.29
N ILE A 200 12.89 12.78 -0.38
CA ILE A 200 11.66 13.38 0.15
C ILE A 200 11.61 14.84 -0.29
N MET A 201 10.47 15.25 -0.83
CA MET A 201 10.19 16.61 -1.29
C MET A 201 8.87 17.09 -0.64
N PRO A 202 8.64 18.41 -0.52
CA PRO A 202 7.33 18.91 -0.16
C PRO A 202 6.24 18.32 -1.06
N GLY A 203 5.11 17.94 -0.48
CA GLY A 203 3.95 17.53 -1.26
C GLY A 203 3.37 18.67 -2.08
N VAL A 204 2.46 18.34 -3.00
CA VAL A 204 1.81 19.33 -3.87
C VAL A 204 1.06 20.38 -3.04
N GLN A 205 0.19 19.94 -2.12
CA GLN A 205 -0.56 20.86 -1.27
C GLN A 205 0.35 21.59 -0.28
N MET A 206 1.32 20.91 0.34
CA MET A 206 2.29 21.56 1.24
C MET A 206 3.07 22.70 0.53
N SER A 207 3.41 22.51 -0.74
CA SER A 207 4.09 23.56 -1.53
C SER A 207 3.19 24.76 -1.78
N LEU A 208 1.89 24.54 -2.04
CA LEU A 208 0.91 25.61 -2.16
C LEU A 208 0.69 26.33 -0.83
N ASP A 209 0.57 25.59 0.27
CA ASP A 209 0.39 26.15 1.61
C ASP A 209 1.57 27.05 2.02
N ALA A 210 2.79 26.67 1.64
CA ALA A 210 3.97 27.51 1.83
C ALA A 210 3.87 28.85 1.07
N LEU A 211 3.34 28.84 -0.17
CA LEU A 211 3.11 30.06 -0.94
C LEU A 211 1.94 30.88 -0.39
N ASN A 212 0.86 30.22 0.05
CA ASN A 212 -0.31 30.84 0.66
C ASN A 212 0.04 31.61 1.95
N SER A 213 1.17 31.28 2.58
CA SER A 213 1.66 31.93 3.80
C SER A 213 2.42 33.24 3.52
N THR A 214 2.50 33.68 2.25
CA THR A 214 3.14 34.94 1.85
C THR A 214 2.14 36.09 1.74
N GLU A 215 2.58 37.34 1.92
CA GLU A 215 1.71 38.50 2.12
C GLU A 215 0.77 38.83 0.94
N LEU A 216 1.20 38.60 -0.30
CA LEU A 216 0.49 39.02 -1.51
C LEU A 216 -0.02 37.87 -2.37
N LEU A 217 0.28 36.61 -2.02
CA LEU A 217 -0.22 35.46 -2.77
C LEU A 217 -1.58 35.01 -2.21
N PRO A 218 -2.57 34.76 -3.09
CA PRO A 218 -3.87 34.27 -2.65
C PRO A 218 -3.78 32.84 -2.13
N GLY A 219 -4.72 32.45 -1.26
CA GLY A 219 -4.89 31.06 -0.86
C GLY A 219 -5.34 30.18 -2.03
N VAL A 220 -4.53 29.20 -2.40
CA VAL A 220 -4.79 28.26 -3.50
C VAL A 220 -4.74 26.82 -3.02
N TRP A 221 -5.64 26.00 -3.53
CA TRP A 221 -5.69 24.56 -3.30
C TRP A 221 -5.35 23.82 -4.58
N ALA A 222 -4.79 22.62 -4.44
CA ALA A 222 -4.44 21.79 -5.58
C ALA A 222 -5.72 21.38 -6.33
N GLU A 223 -5.86 21.83 -7.58
CA GLU A 223 -7.02 21.56 -8.43
C GLU A 223 -6.61 21.13 -9.84
N ASN A 224 -7.54 20.50 -10.55
CA ASN A 224 -7.29 19.90 -11.86
C ASN A 224 -7.14 20.95 -12.98
N LYS A 225 -6.33 20.61 -14.00
CA LYS A 225 -6.07 21.38 -15.23
C LYS A 225 -5.26 22.66 -15.03
N VAL A 226 -3.96 22.50 -15.24
CA VAL A 226 -2.95 23.53 -15.15
C VAL A 226 -2.22 23.73 -16.49
N ASP A 227 -2.35 24.94 -17.04
CA ASP A 227 -1.61 25.37 -18.21
C ASP A 227 -0.12 25.53 -17.92
N LEU A 228 0.73 25.41 -18.95
CA LEU A 228 2.18 25.62 -18.79
C LEU A 228 2.51 27.04 -18.34
N LEU A 229 1.86 28.04 -18.91
CA LEU A 229 2.08 29.45 -18.61
C LEU A 229 0.86 30.01 -17.88
N GLY A 230 1.01 30.29 -16.59
CA GLY A 230 0.01 31.02 -15.81
C GLY A 230 -0.13 32.45 -16.29
N LYS A 231 -1.38 32.93 -16.41
CA LYS A 231 -1.71 34.29 -16.88
C LYS A 231 -2.20 35.22 -15.75
N ASN A 232 -2.24 34.69 -14.54
CA ASN A 232 -2.53 35.41 -13.30
C ASN A 232 -1.83 34.70 -12.14
N THR A 233 -1.83 35.31 -10.95
CA THR A 233 -1.12 34.78 -9.78
C THR A 233 -1.50 33.35 -9.43
N VAL A 234 -2.81 33.03 -9.39
CA VAL A 234 -3.30 31.68 -9.06
C VAL A 234 -2.80 30.64 -10.08
N SER A 235 -3.00 30.88 -11.36
CA SER A 235 -2.55 29.96 -12.42
C SER A 235 -1.02 29.85 -12.50
N ALA A 236 -0.28 30.91 -12.17
CA ALA A 236 1.18 30.88 -12.09
C ALA A 236 1.66 30.02 -10.91
N MET A 237 1.02 30.14 -9.74
CA MET A 237 1.30 29.28 -8.57
C MET A 237 0.99 27.81 -8.87
N LEU A 238 -0.19 27.51 -9.43
CA LEU A 238 -0.58 26.15 -9.81
C LEU A 238 0.40 25.57 -10.84
N SER A 239 0.77 26.32 -11.88
CA SER A 239 1.75 25.86 -12.87
C SER A 239 3.12 25.58 -12.25
N GLY A 240 3.64 26.54 -11.50
CA GLY A 240 4.94 26.40 -10.83
C GLY A 240 4.99 25.19 -9.90
N VAL A 241 3.97 24.99 -9.08
CA VAL A 241 3.94 23.86 -8.13
C VAL A 241 3.64 22.54 -8.82
N ILE A 242 2.55 22.43 -9.58
CA ILE A 242 2.11 21.12 -10.11
C ILE A 242 3.02 20.66 -11.24
N ARG A 243 3.24 21.49 -12.28
CA ARG A 243 4.10 21.11 -13.40
C ARG A 243 5.58 21.08 -13.00
N GLY A 244 6.01 22.01 -12.14
CA GLY A 244 7.37 22.01 -11.61
C GLY A 244 7.67 20.76 -10.78
N SER A 245 6.76 20.36 -9.88
CA SER A 245 6.91 19.13 -9.09
C SER A 245 6.91 17.88 -9.97
N ALA A 246 6.01 17.81 -10.97
CA ALA A 246 5.97 16.68 -11.90
C ALA A 246 7.31 16.54 -12.66
N ALA A 247 7.86 17.64 -13.17
CA ALA A 247 9.16 17.65 -13.85
C ALA A 247 10.31 17.24 -12.91
N ALA A 248 10.36 17.79 -11.70
CA ALA A 248 11.40 17.48 -10.71
C ALA A 248 11.37 16.00 -10.29
N VAL A 249 10.18 15.47 -10.02
CA VAL A 249 9.97 14.06 -9.65
C VAL A 249 10.34 13.13 -10.79
N HIS A 250 9.94 13.45 -12.02
CA HIS A 250 10.30 12.66 -13.20
C HIS A 250 11.83 12.61 -13.40
N ALA A 251 12.52 13.76 -13.29
CA ALA A 251 13.98 13.82 -13.39
C ALA A 251 14.68 13.04 -12.27
N ALA A 252 14.15 13.09 -11.04
CA ALA A 252 14.65 12.30 -9.92
C ALA A 252 14.47 10.79 -10.18
N ALA A 253 13.29 10.38 -10.64
CA ALA A 253 12.99 8.99 -10.97
C ALA A 253 13.89 8.44 -12.09
N GLU A 254 14.13 9.21 -13.16
CA GLU A 254 15.09 8.81 -14.20
C GLU A 254 16.51 8.64 -13.64
N SER A 255 16.93 9.56 -12.75
CA SER A 255 18.26 9.51 -12.14
C SER A 255 18.41 8.26 -11.27
N PHE A 256 17.36 7.86 -10.58
CA PHE A 256 17.30 6.65 -9.76
C PHE A 256 17.34 5.39 -10.62
N ALA A 257 16.56 5.35 -11.70
CA ALA A 257 16.58 4.26 -12.68
C ALA A 257 17.98 4.10 -13.33
N LYS A 258 18.64 5.20 -13.67
CA LYS A 258 20.03 5.23 -14.14
C LYS A 258 21.00 4.70 -13.09
N LYS A 259 20.88 5.12 -11.82
CA LYS A 259 21.69 4.62 -10.68
C LYS A 259 21.55 3.11 -10.50
N ALA A 260 20.34 2.57 -10.65
CA ALA A 260 20.10 1.12 -10.61
C ALA A 260 20.57 0.37 -11.86
N GLY A 261 21.18 1.05 -12.85
CA GLY A 261 21.64 0.41 -14.08
C GLY A 261 20.50 -0.19 -14.90
N ALA A 262 19.32 0.43 -14.85
CA ALA A 262 18.11 0.02 -15.54
C ALA A 262 17.35 1.25 -16.04
N LYS A 263 17.78 1.80 -17.19
CA LYS A 263 17.22 3.03 -17.78
C LYS A 263 15.70 2.97 -18.01
N ASN A 264 15.14 1.76 -18.15
CA ASN A 264 13.72 1.51 -18.37
C ASN A 264 13.06 0.84 -17.15
N ALA A 265 13.57 1.04 -15.94
CA ALA A 265 12.92 0.55 -14.73
C ALA A 265 11.47 1.10 -14.67
N PRO A 266 10.47 0.26 -14.34
CA PRO A 266 9.09 0.71 -14.21
C PRO A 266 8.98 1.80 -13.14
N LEU A 267 8.18 2.82 -13.44
CA LEU A 267 7.88 3.94 -12.56
C LEU A 267 6.49 3.73 -11.99
N TYR A 268 6.40 3.28 -10.74
CA TYR A 268 5.14 3.15 -10.02
C TYR A 268 4.76 4.49 -9.42
N VAL A 269 3.50 4.90 -9.58
CA VAL A 269 2.99 6.15 -9.03
C VAL A 269 1.80 5.85 -8.13
N THR A 270 1.82 6.37 -6.90
CA THR A 270 0.76 6.25 -5.91
C THR A 270 0.58 7.56 -5.14
N GLY A 271 -0.27 7.57 -4.12
CA GLY A 271 -0.55 8.72 -3.28
C GLY A 271 -1.80 9.50 -3.70
N GLY A 272 -2.36 10.27 -2.76
CA GLY A 272 -3.63 10.98 -2.94
C GLY A 272 -3.61 12.03 -4.06
N PHE A 273 -2.45 12.64 -4.33
CA PHE A 273 -2.29 13.62 -5.41
C PHE A 273 -1.86 12.98 -6.74
N ALA A 274 -1.64 11.66 -6.82
CA ALA A 274 -1.26 11.01 -8.08
C ALA A 274 -2.20 11.32 -9.26
N PRO A 275 -3.54 11.26 -9.12
CA PRO A 275 -4.45 11.59 -10.22
C PRO A 275 -4.27 13.00 -10.77
N LEU A 276 -3.89 13.96 -9.92
CA LEU A 276 -3.61 15.34 -10.32
C LEU A 276 -2.28 15.45 -11.09
N MET A 277 -1.29 14.63 -10.73
CA MET A 277 0.07 14.71 -11.25
C MET A 277 0.25 13.96 -12.57
N LEU A 278 -0.40 12.81 -12.73
CA LEU A 278 -0.25 11.92 -13.89
C LEU A 278 -0.37 12.60 -15.27
N PRO A 279 -1.30 13.55 -15.51
CA PRO A 279 -1.39 14.25 -16.79
C PRO A 279 -0.13 15.05 -17.19
N TYR A 280 0.77 15.29 -16.24
CA TYR A 280 2.01 16.06 -16.41
C TYR A 280 3.27 15.18 -16.31
N MET A 281 3.09 13.86 -16.24
CA MET A 281 4.18 12.89 -16.15
C MET A 281 4.30 12.05 -17.42
N ASP A 282 5.35 11.25 -17.52
CA ASP A 282 5.55 10.31 -18.63
C ASP A 282 4.40 9.27 -18.67
N GLU A 283 3.88 9.02 -19.87
CA GLU A 283 2.78 8.07 -20.13
C GLU A 283 3.07 6.64 -19.67
N LYS A 284 4.35 6.28 -19.46
CA LYS A 284 4.78 4.95 -19.00
C LYS A 284 4.66 4.75 -17.50
N CYS A 285 4.25 5.78 -16.74
CA CYS A 285 4.01 5.66 -15.31
C CYS A 285 2.87 4.66 -15.02
N ILE A 286 3.11 3.74 -14.10
CA ILE A 286 2.14 2.73 -13.67
C ILE A 286 1.42 3.25 -12.43
N HIS A 287 0.19 3.73 -12.61
CA HIS A 287 -0.61 4.23 -11.49
C HIS A 287 -1.18 3.08 -10.65
N ARG A 288 -0.86 3.09 -9.35
CA ARG A 288 -1.32 2.12 -8.35
C ARG A 288 -1.90 2.83 -7.12
N PRO A 289 -3.20 3.17 -7.12
CA PRO A 289 -3.81 4.01 -6.07
C PRO A 289 -3.86 3.34 -4.69
N HIS A 290 -3.69 2.02 -4.61
CA HIS A 290 -3.74 1.24 -3.37
C HIS A 290 -2.42 0.55 -3.02
N LEU A 291 -1.30 1.00 -3.60
CA LEU A 291 0.02 0.35 -3.49
C LEU A 291 0.42 0.11 -2.02
N THR A 292 0.24 1.09 -1.15
CA THR A 292 0.56 0.97 0.28
C THR A 292 -0.25 -0.14 0.95
N LEU A 293 -1.56 -0.20 0.70
CA LEU A 293 -2.45 -1.22 1.29
C LEU A 293 -2.14 -2.62 0.78
N GLU A 294 -1.86 -2.76 -0.51
CA GLU A 294 -1.41 -4.02 -1.13
C GLU A 294 -0.09 -4.50 -0.50
N GLY A 295 0.81 -3.55 -0.23
CA GLY A 295 2.07 -3.78 0.46
C GLY A 295 1.91 -4.24 1.90
N LEU A 296 1.02 -3.60 2.65
CA LEU A 296 0.66 -4.04 4.00
C LEU A 296 0.11 -5.47 3.99
N ALA A 297 -0.76 -5.80 3.04
CA ALA A 297 -1.27 -7.16 2.91
C ALA A 297 -0.15 -8.18 2.60
N ALA A 298 0.79 -7.83 1.72
CA ALA A 298 1.96 -8.65 1.43
C ALA A 298 2.86 -8.87 2.67
N ILE A 299 3.09 -7.81 3.47
CA ILE A 299 3.83 -7.90 4.73
C ILE A 299 3.10 -8.79 5.73
N TYR A 300 1.79 -8.62 5.90
CA TYR A 300 1.00 -9.45 6.82
C TYR A 300 1.19 -10.94 6.52
N ARG A 301 1.04 -11.34 5.25
CA ARG A 301 1.18 -12.75 4.82
C ARG A 301 2.56 -13.34 5.08
N LYS A 302 3.62 -12.53 5.12
CA LYS A 302 4.99 -12.98 5.47
C LYS A 302 5.21 -13.21 6.96
N ASN A 303 4.33 -12.68 7.81
CA ASN A 303 4.44 -12.73 9.27
C ASN A 303 3.40 -13.67 9.91
N THR A 304 2.46 -14.20 9.14
CA THR A 304 1.42 -15.13 9.61
C THR A 304 1.47 -16.52 8.97
N LYS A 305 2.37 -16.74 8.01
CA LYS A 305 2.72 -18.06 7.47
C LYS A 305 3.87 -18.71 8.25
#